data_AF-A0A087GJR0-F1
#
_entry.id   AF-A0A087GJR0-F1
#
_cell.length_a   1.000
_cell.length_b   1.000
_cell.length_c   1.000
_cell.angle_alpha   90.00
_cell.angle_beta   90.00
_cell.angle_gamma   90.00
#
_symmetry.space_group_name_H-M   'P 1'
#
loop_
_entity.id
_entity.type
_entity.pdbx_description
1 polymer ?
#
loop_
_entity_poly.entity_id
_entity_poly.type
_entity_poly.pdbx_seq_one_letter_code
_entity_poly.pdbx_strand_id
1 'polypeptide(L)'
;MGIQLIGLSHAKQKLQRSLSARIASLLAMSGTNNVPKGHVAVYVGESYQKKRFVIPISYLNHHLFQSLLNLAEEEFGFDHPMGGLTIPCTEHYFTSLASILNGS
;
A
#
# COMPACT_ATOMS: atom_id res chain seq x y z
N MET A 1 -46.55 -8.11 17.23
CA MET A 1 -46.32 -7.84 15.78
C MET A 1 -45.35 -6.67 15.70
N GLY A 2 -44.07 -6.94 15.44
CA GLY A 2 -43.02 -5.91 15.36
C GLY A 2 -42.18 -6.14 14.11
N ILE A 3 -42.32 -5.26 13.14
CA ILE A 3 -41.59 -5.28 11.86
C ILE A 3 -40.11 -4.95 12.09
N GLN A 4 -39.24 -5.89 11.69
CA GLN A 4 -37.79 -5.75 11.78
C GLN A 4 -37.31 -4.86 10.63
N LEU A 5 -36.98 -3.60 10.94
CA LEU A 5 -36.29 -2.71 10.01
C LEU A 5 -34.80 -3.07 9.98
N ILE A 6 -34.42 -4.02 9.11
CA ILE A 6 -33.02 -4.27 8.73
C ILE A 6 -32.80 -3.54 7.41
N GLY A 7 -32.54 -2.23 7.51
CA GLY A 7 -32.17 -1.39 6.38
C GLY A 7 -30.78 -0.82 6.59
N LEU A 8 -29.91 -1.01 5.59
CA LEU A 8 -28.67 -0.25 5.27
C LEU A 8 -27.27 -0.76 5.66
N SER A 9 -27.07 -1.92 6.28
CA SER A 9 -25.69 -2.29 6.69
C SER A 9 -24.79 -2.93 5.61
N HIS A 10 -25.31 -3.25 4.41
CA HIS A 10 -24.59 -4.11 3.44
C HIS A 10 -23.69 -3.40 2.43
N ALA A 11 -23.59 -2.07 2.45
CA ALA A 11 -22.72 -1.34 1.51
C ALA A 11 -21.28 -1.09 2.03
N LYS A 12 -21.00 -1.29 3.33
CA LYS A 12 -19.67 -1.03 3.91
C LYS A 12 -18.77 -2.26 4.07
N GLN A 13 -19.32 -3.48 4.04
CA GLN A 13 -18.53 -4.71 4.27
C GLN A 13 -17.64 -5.11 3.10
N LYS A 14 -18.01 -4.79 1.85
CA LYS A 14 -17.23 -5.19 0.67
C LYS A 14 -15.95 -4.34 0.52
N LEU A 15 -16.03 -3.05 0.88
CA LEU A 15 -14.87 -2.17 0.92
C LEU A 15 -13.97 -2.46 2.14
N GLN A 16 -14.56 -2.75 3.31
CA GLN A 16 -13.78 -3.10 4.49
C GLN A 16 -13.00 -4.40 4.33
N ARG A 17 -13.55 -5.42 3.64
CA ARG A 17 -12.83 -6.68 3.34
C ARG A 17 -11.68 -6.48 2.36
N SER A 18 -11.87 -5.69 1.31
CA SER A 18 -10.80 -5.35 0.36
C SER A 18 -9.66 -4.58 1.05
N LEU A 19 -9.99 -3.55 1.84
CA LEU A 19 -8.98 -2.76 2.53
C LEU A 19 -8.24 -3.57 3.60
N SER A 20 -8.95 -4.43 4.35
CA SER A 20 -8.32 -5.29 5.37
C SER A 20 -7.43 -6.37 4.75
N ALA A 21 -7.79 -6.96 3.61
CA ALA A 21 -6.91 -7.88 2.89
C ALA A 21 -5.66 -7.18 2.38
N ARG A 22 -5.80 -5.95 1.83
CA ARG A 22 -4.65 -5.13 1.39
C ARG A 22 -3.74 -4.75 2.57
N ILE A 23 -4.32 -4.33 3.70
CA ILE A 23 -3.56 -4.02 4.93
C ILE A 23 -2.88 -5.27 5.49
N ALA A 24 -3.58 -6.41 5.54
CA ALA A 24 -2.99 -7.67 6.01
C ALA A 24 -1.84 -8.13 5.12
N SER A 25 -1.98 -7.99 3.79
CA SER A 25 -0.89 -8.24 2.84
C SER A 25 0.28 -7.30 3.09
N LEU A 26 0.06 -5.98 3.22
CA LEU A 26 1.12 -5.01 3.53
C LEU A 26 1.82 -5.29 4.88
N LEU A 27 1.09 -5.74 5.88
CA LEU A 27 1.63 -6.12 7.19
C LEU A 27 2.43 -7.43 7.13
N ALA A 28 1.95 -8.43 6.39
CA ALA A 28 2.66 -9.70 6.16
C ALA A 28 3.93 -9.50 5.32
N MET A 29 3.88 -8.55 4.39
CA MET A 29 4.99 -8.06 3.58
C MET A 29 6.04 -7.26 4.38
N SER A 30 5.71 -6.78 5.57
CA SER A 30 6.66 -6.03 6.41
C SER A 30 7.65 -6.91 7.20
N GLY A 31 7.85 -8.17 6.75
CA GLY A 31 8.71 -9.16 7.38
C GLY A 31 10.17 -8.71 7.54
N THR A 32 10.60 -8.67 8.80
CA THR A 32 11.96 -8.91 9.32
C THR A 32 13.04 -7.83 9.30
N ASN A 33 12.77 -6.53 9.18
CA ASN A 33 13.75 -5.55 9.71
C ASN A 33 13.15 -4.17 9.97
N ASN A 34 13.04 -3.77 11.25
CA ASN A 34 13.02 -2.39 11.73
C ASN A 34 12.05 -1.40 11.05
N VAL A 35 10.87 -1.84 10.63
CA VAL A 35 9.81 -0.90 10.20
C VAL A 35 8.96 -0.56 11.41
N PRO A 36 8.92 0.71 11.86
CA PRO A 36 8.06 1.10 12.96
C PRO A 36 6.59 0.89 12.60
N LYS A 37 5.75 0.65 13.62
CA LYS A 37 4.30 0.52 13.41
C LYS A 37 3.76 1.75 12.67
N GLY A 38 2.85 1.52 11.72
CA GLY A 38 2.31 2.58 10.86
C GLY A 38 3.20 2.99 9.69
N HIS A 39 4.27 2.25 9.42
CA HIS A 39 5.10 2.43 8.23
C HIS A 39 5.17 1.14 7.41
N VAL A 40 5.56 1.27 6.14
CA VAL A 40 5.76 0.16 5.22
C VAL A 40 7.11 0.30 4.51
N ALA A 41 7.76 -0.83 4.26
CA ALA A 41 8.96 -0.86 3.43
C ALA A 41 8.58 -0.91 1.95
N VAL A 42 9.13 0.02 1.17
CA VAL A 42 8.95 0.13 -0.27
C VAL A 42 10.30 0.04 -0.95
N TYR A 43 10.39 -0.82 -1.96
CA TYR A 43 11.57 -1.04 -2.78
C TYR A 43 11.35 -0.35 -4.13
N VAL A 44 12.19 0.64 -4.44
CA VAL A 44 12.12 1.46 -5.65
C VAL A 44 13.43 1.34 -6.40
N GLY A 45 13.37 1.16 -7.72
CA GLY A 45 14.53 1.11 -8.59
C GLY A 45 14.48 -0.03 -9.62
N GLU A 46 15.42 0.01 -10.55
CA GLU A 46 15.51 -0.95 -11.66
C GLU A 46 16.17 -2.25 -11.17
N SER A 47 15.49 -3.38 -11.42
CA SER A 47 15.84 -4.81 -11.17
C SER A 47 16.93 -5.14 -10.13
N TYR A 48 18.18 -4.72 -10.35
CA TYR A 48 19.35 -5.08 -9.54
C TYR A 48 19.75 -4.03 -8.48
N GLN A 49 19.24 -2.80 -8.56
CA GLN A 49 19.52 -1.72 -7.61
C GLN A 49 18.22 -1.19 -7.00
N LYS A 50 17.49 -2.05 -6.30
CA LYS A 50 16.29 -1.65 -5.56
C LYS A 50 16.70 -1.02 -4.24
N LYS A 51 16.37 0.26 -4.07
CA LYS A 51 16.59 1.00 -2.84
C LYS A 51 15.39 0.89 -1.93
N ARG A 52 15.65 0.62 -0.66
CA ARG A 52 14.61 0.49 0.37
C ARG A 52 14.29 1.86 0.97
N PHE A 53 13.01 2.21 0.90
CA PHE A 53 12.41 3.37 1.55
C PHE A 53 11.43 2.90 2.63
N VAL A 54 11.32 3.67 3.71
CA VAL A 54 10.30 3.45 4.73
C VAL A 54 9.39 4.66 4.72
N ILE A 55 8.12 4.43 4.39
CA ILE A 55 7.12 5.50 4.29
C ILE A 55 5.95 5.22 5.24
N PRO A 56 5.28 6.25 5.74
CA PRO A 56 4.07 6.06 6.54
C PRO A 56 2.94 5.45 5.70
N ILE A 57 2.11 4.62 6.33
CA ILE A 57 0.95 3.99 5.67
C ILE A 57 -0.06 5.02 5.14
N SER A 58 -0.05 6.25 5.66
CA SER A 58 -0.90 7.35 5.19
C SER A 58 -0.68 7.68 3.71
N TYR A 59 0.54 7.47 3.20
CA TYR A 59 0.85 7.72 1.78
C TYR A 59 0.09 6.78 0.86
N LEU A 60 -0.19 5.54 1.30
CA LEU A 60 -0.92 4.53 0.53
C LEU A 60 -2.38 4.93 0.26
N ASN A 61 -2.95 5.82 1.07
CA ASN A 61 -4.29 6.34 0.90
C ASN A 61 -4.34 7.52 -0.09
N HIS A 62 -3.20 8.09 -0.48
CA HIS A 62 -3.17 9.19 -1.42
C HIS A 62 -3.39 8.70 -2.85
N HIS A 63 -4.23 9.41 -3.62
CA HIS A 63 -4.60 9.03 -4.99
C HIS A 63 -3.37 8.82 -5.90
N LEU A 64 -2.36 9.69 -5.80
CA LEU A 64 -1.10 9.55 -6.56
C LEU A 64 -0.36 8.25 -6.24
N PHE A 65 -0.38 7.82 -4.98
CA PHE A 65 0.27 6.58 -4.57
C PHE A 65 -0.55 5.36 -4.96
N GLN A 66 -1.89 5.46 -4.97
CA GLN A 66 -2.75 4.38 -5.44
C GLN A 66 -2.52 4.04 -6.92
N SER A 67 -2.29 5.04 -7.77
CA SER A 67 -1.91 4.80 -9.17
C SER A 67 -0.60 4.02 -9.29
N LEU A 68 0.40 4.35 -8.45
CA LEU A 68 1.66 3.59 -8.39
C LEU A 68 1.47 2.17 -7.87
N LEU A 69 0.60 1.97 -6.88
CA LEU A 69 0.27 0.64 -6.34
C LEU A 69 -0.40 -0.24 -7.40
N ASN A 70 -1.31 0.32 -8.19
CA ASN A 70 -1.95 -0.43 -9.27
C ASN A 70 -0.92 -0.84 -10.33
N LEU A 71 -0.02 0.06 -10.73
CA LEU A 71 1.04 -0.28 -11.67
C LEU A 71 1.98 -1.37 -11.11
N ALA A 72 2.31 -1.28 -9.83
CA ALA A 72 3.10 -2.30 -9.14
C ALA A 72 2.39 -3.66 -9.08
N GLU A 73 1.08 -3.66 -8.85
CA GLU A 73 0.24 -4.86 -8.86
C GLU A 73 0.13 -5.45 -10.28
N GLU A 74 0.04 -4.64 -11.32
CA GLU A 74 0.00 -5.12 -12.71
C GLU A 74 1.34 -5.76 -13.14
N GLU A 75 2.48 -5.20 -12.74
CA GLU A 75 3.81 -5.71 -13.11
C GLU A 75 4.29 -6.86 -12.23
N PHE A 76 4.13 -6.76 -10.92
CA PHE A 76 4.68 -7.71 -9.95
C PHE A 76 3.61 -8.57 -9.26
N GLY A 77 2.33 -8.28 -9.45
CA GLY A 77 1.26 -8.95 -8.74
C GLY A 77 1.36 -8.72 -7.22
N PHE A 78 1.12 -9.79 -6.47
CA PHE A 78 1.32 -9.84 -5.03
C PHE A 78 2.63 -10.54 -4.63
N ASP A 79 3.42 -10.98 -5.62
CA ASP A 79 4.61 -11.79 -5.42
C ASP A 79 5.84 -10.89 -5.27
N HIS A 80 6.13 -10.52 -4.03
CA HIS A 80 7.25 -9.66 -3.69
C HIS A 80 8.32 -10.43 -2.91
N PRO A 81 9.41 -10.87 -3.57
CA PRO A 81 10.42 -11.75 -2.95
C PRO A 81 11.19 -11.07 -1.81
N MET A 82 11.19 -9.74 -1.74
CA MET A 82 11.91 -8.97 -0.71
C MET A 82 11.07 -8.68 0.53
N GLY A 83 9.92 -9.35 0.67
CA GLY A 83 8.95 -9.08 1.74
C GLY A 83 8.16 -7.81 1.45
N GLY A 84 8.77 -6.65 1.21
CA GLY A 84 8.06 -5.37 1.08
C GLY A 84 7.42 -5.06 -0.29
N LEU A 85 6.79 -3.89 -0.38
CA LEU A 85 6.16 -3.41 -1.60
C LEU A 85 7.22 -3.05 -2.64
N THR A 86 7.17 -3.62 -3.83
CA THR A 86 8.08 -3.24 -4.94
C THR A 86 7.34 -2.35 -5.91
N ILE A 87 7.85 -1.15 -6.19
CA ILE A 87 7.23 -0.23 -7.16
C ILE A 87 8.15 -0.09 -8.39
N PRO A 88 7.63 -0.32 -9.62
CA PRO A 88 8.36 -0.10 -10.86
C PRO A 88 8.38 1.40 -11.18
N CYS A 89 9.13 2.17 -10.40
CA CYS A 89 9.37 3.57 -10.70
C CYS A 89 10.84 3.92 -10.45
N THR A 90 11.26 5.03 -11.06
CA THR A 90 12.61 5.55 -10.82
C THR A 90 12.71 6.14 -9.43
N GLU A 91 13.89 6.04 -8.82
CA GLU A 91 14.16 6.63 -7.50
C GLU A 91 13.81 8.13 -7.47
N HIS A 92 14.13 8.85 -8.54
CA HIS A 92 13.86 10.28 -8.67
C HIS A 92 12.35 10.57 -8.64
N TYR A 93 11.55 9.79 -9.35
CA TYR A 93 10.11 9.94 -9.35
C TYR A 93 9.52 9.69 -7.96
N PHE A 94 9.94 8.60 -7.30
CA PHE A 94 9.47 8.28 -5.95
C PHE A 94 9.83 9.35 -4.93
N THR A 95 11.06 9.89 -4.99
CA THR A 95 11.52 10.93 -4.07
C THR A 95 10.73 12.24 -4.27
N SER A 96 10.47 12.61 -5.53
CA SER A 96 9.63 13.77 -5.85
C SER A 96 8.20 13.58 -5.32
N LEU A 97 7.60 12.43 -5.55
CA LEU A 97 6.26 12.10 -5.06
C LEU A 97 6.21 12.08 -3.54
N ALA A 98 7.19 11.48 -2.86
CA ALA A 98 7.29 11.48 -1.40
C ALA A 98 7.41 12.89 -0.82
N SER A 99 8.07 13.80 -1.54
CA SER A 99 8.21 15.20 -1.14
C SER A 99 6.87 15.95 -1.24
N ILE A 100 6.10 15.71 -2.30
CA ILE A 100 4.75 16.26 -2.48
C ILE A 100 3.81 15.75 -1.37
N LEU A 101 3.87 14.45 -1.06
CA LEU A 101 3.06 13.84 -0.02
C LEU A 101 3.42 14.30 1.40
N ASN A 102 4.66 14.73 1.64
CA ASN A 102 5.09 15.25 2.94
C ASN A 102 4.63 16.69 3.18
N GLY A 103 4.34 17.44 2.12
CA GLY A 103 3.94 18.84 2.17
C GLY A 103 2.42 19.07 2.06
N SER A 104 1.61 18.01 2.02
CA SER A 104 0.15 18.07 1.84
C SER A 104 -0.63 17.88 3.14
#